data_AF-A0A523HJA4-F1
#
_entry.id   AF-A0A523HJA4-F1
#
_cell.length_a   1.000
_cell.length_b   1.000
_cell.length_c   1.000
_cell.angle_alpha   90.00
_cell.angle_beta   90.00
_cell.angle_gamma   90.00
#
_symmetry.space_group_name_H-M   'P 1'
#
loop_
_entity.id
_entity.type
_entity.pdbx_description
1 polymer ?
#
loop_
_entity_poly.entity_id
_entity_poly.type
_entity_poly.pdbx_seq_one_letter_code
_entity_poly.pdbx_strand_id
1 'polypeptide(L)'
;MAKLKVKSGGGWPAIRYSFRMGKKAGGIFKLYRALRSSNTCKTCALGMGGVSGGMHNELGQRFQVCKKSMQAQAQDMQAGIPAEFFENTSIEDLAKFTGRDLESMGRLIQPLYLAEGATHFQVINWQDALTKLLENWQAATPDRSFFYTSGRSSMEAAFLVQLLARQWGTNNVNNCSYYCHQASGVGLAQSLGGGTSTVSLEDVRKADLVV
;
A
#
# COMPACT_ATOMS: atom_id res chain seq x y z
N MET A 1 -2.80 -27.93 -18.83
CA MET A 1 -3.22 -26.60 -18.33
C MET A 1 -3.41 -25.65 -19.51
N ALA A 2 -4.64 -25.23 -19.78
CA ALA A 2 -4.90 -24.26 -20.84
C ALA A 2 -4.31 -22.90 -20.45
N LYS A 3 -3.32 -22.41 -21.22
CA LYS A 3 -2.79 -21.05 -21.08
C LYS A 3 -3.94 -20.06 -21.29
N LEU A 4 -4.39 -19.39 -20.21
CA LEU A 4 -5.30 -18.25 -20.31
C LEU A 4 -4.66 -17.18 -21.20
N LYS A 5 -5.04 -17.13 -22.47
CA LYS A 5 -4.67 -16.02 -23.37
C LYS A 5 -5.32 -14.75 -22.83
N VAL A 6 -4.51 -13.87 -22.25
CA VAL A 6 -4.96 -12.54 -21.84
C VAL A 6 -5.40 -11.79 -23.10
N LYS A 7 -6.72 -11.67 -23.31
CA LYS A 7 -7.28 -11.05 -24.53
C LYS A 7 -7.06 -9.53 -24.59
N SER A 8 -6.74 -8.87 -23.48
CA SER A 8 -6.36 -7.45 -23.46
C SER A 8 -5.65 -7.06 -22.16
N GLY A 9 -4.50 -6.39 -22.25
CA GLY A 9 -3.82 -5.75 -21.12
C GLY A 9 -4.26 -4.28 -20.87
N GLY A 10 -4.95 -3.66 -21.84
CA GLY A 10 -5.31 -2.24 -21.82
C GLY A 10 -6.53 -1.91 -22.69
N GLY A 11 -6.72 -0.63 -23.00
CA GLY A 11 -7.81 -0.12 -23.84
C GLY A 11 -9.20 -0.15 -23.18
N TRP A 12 -10.25 -0.20 -23.99
CA TRP A 12 -11.65 -0.17 -23.53
C TRP A 12 -12.02 -1.21 -22.46
N PRO A 13 -11.57 -2.48 -22.54
CA PRO A 13 -11.86 -3.45 -21.49
C PRO A 13 -11.33 -3.04 -20.11
N ALA A 14 -10.10 -2.51 -20.06
CA ALA A 14 -9.48 -2.04 -18.82
C ALA A 14 -10.22 -0.81 -18.26
N ILE A 15 -10.61 0.12 -19.13
CA ILE A 15 -11.41 1.29 -18.77
C ILE A 15 -12.77 0.86 -18.19
N ARG A 16 -13.51 0.01 -18.89
CA ARG A 16 -14.82 -0.51 -18.45
C ARG A 16 -14.72 -1.26 -17.12
N TYR A 17 -13.63 -2.00 -16.90
CA TYR A 17 -13.37 -2.67 -15.64
C TYR A 17 -13.19 -1.66 -14.49
N SER A 18 -12.34 -0.64 -14.66
CA SER A 18 -12.13 0.40 -13.64
C SER A 18 -13.44 1.12 -13.28
N PHE A 19 -14.27 1.46 -14.28
CA PHE A 19 -15.59 2.03 -14.04
C PHE A 19 -16.53 1.08 -13.28
N ARG A 20 -16.52 -0.21 -13.62
CA ARG A 20 -17.32 -1.22 -12.91
C ARG A 20 -16.90 -1.34 -11.45
N MET A 21 -15.60 -1.32 -11.15
CA MET A 21 -15.09 -1.34 -9.77
C MET A 21 -15.46 -0.07 -9.02
N GLY A 22 -15.36 1.10 -9.64
CA GLY A 22 -15.85 2.35 -9.06
C GLY A 22 -17.34 2.32 -8.69
N LYS A 23 -18.17 1.73 -9.55
CA LYS A 23 -19.60 1.53 -9.24
C LYS A 23 -19.80 0.63 -8.02
N LYS A 24 -19.10 -0.51 -7.95
CA LYS A 24 -19.18 -1.44 -6.80
C LYS A 24 -18.70 -0.81 -5.49
N ALA A 25 -17.65 0.02 -5.56
CA ALA A 25 -17.00 0.62 -4.41
C ALA A 25 -17.74 1.81 -3.76
N GLY A 26 -18.94 2.18 -4.23
CA GLY A 26 -19.69 3.31 -3.68
C GLY A 26 -20.10 4.38 -4.70
N GLY A 27 -19.87 4.13 -5.99
CA GLY A 27 -20.43 4.92 -7.10
C GLY A 27 -19.41 5.74 -7.86
N ILE A 28 -19.74 6.03 -9.14
CA ILE A 28 -18.77 6.64 -10.05
C ILE A 28 -18.42 8.08 -9.69
N PHE A 29 -19.37 8.85 -9.17
CA PHE A 29 -19.12 10.23 -8.74
C PHE A 29 -18.19 10.30 -7.53
N LYS A 30 -18.36 9.39 -6.56
CA LYS A 30 -17.45 9.29 -5.41
C LYS A 30 -16.04 8.91 -5.87
N LEU A 31 -15.93 7.96 -6.80
CA LEU A 31 -14.63 7.59 -7.37
C LEU A 31 -13.99 8.78 -8.10
N TYR A 32 -14.73 9.48 -8.95
CA TYR A 32 -14.22 10.66 -9.65
C TYR A 32 -13.75 11.76 -8.68
N ARG A 33 -14.52 12.05 -7.64
CA ARG A 33 -14.15 13.02 -6.59
C ARG A 33 -12.87 12.58 -5.86
N ALA A 34 -12.75 11.30 -5.54
CA ALA A 34 -11.58 10.76 -4.87
C ALA A 34 -10.33 10.82 -5.77
N LEU A 35 -10.44 10.44 -7.06
CA LEU A 35 -9.35 10.53 -8.03
C LEU A 35 -8.92 11.97 -8.34
N ARG A 36 -9.81 12.95 -8.15
CA ARG A 36 -9.49 14.38 -8.30
C ARG A 36 -8.94 15.03 -7.04
N SER A 37 -9.03 14.37 -5.89
CA SER A 37 -8.52 14.93 -4.66
C SER A 37 -6.99 14.95 -4.67
N SER A 38 -6.40 15.85 -3.89
CA SER A 38 -4.95 15.90 -3.65
C SER A 38 -4.52 14.84 -2.63
N ASN A 39 -5.19 13.68 -2.61
CA ASN A 39 -4.85 12.62 -1.70
C ASN A 39 -3.61 11.86 -2.18
N THR A 40 -2.86 11.32 -1.22
CA THR A 40 -1.71 10.49 -1.48
C THR A 40 -2.18 9.14 -2.03
N CYS A 41 -1.68 8.74 -3.19
CA CYS A 41 -1.97 7.42 -3.71
C CYS A 41 -1.27 6.36 -2.86
N LYS A 42 -2.04 5.44 -2.29
CA LYS A 42 -1.52 4.22 -1.64
C LYS A 42 -0.70 3.33 -2.59
N THR A 43 -0.80 3.62 -3.90
CA THR A 43 0.04 3.30 -5.06
C THR A 43 1.55 3.47 -4.97
N CYS A 44 1.92 4.71 -4.74
CA CYS A 44 3.25 5.22 -5.01
C CYS A 44 3.66 6.27 -3.98
N ALA A 45 2.84 6.45 -2.92
CA ALA A 45 3.01 7.48 -1.90
C ALA A 45 3.03 8.93 -2.45
N LEU A 46 2.73 9.12 -3.73
CA LEU A 46 2.51 10.39 -4.39
C LEU A 46 1.05 10.47 -4.81
N GLY A 47 0.50 11.66 -4.95
CA GLY A 47 -0.88 11.81 -5.41
C GLY A 47 -1.11 11.19 -6.79
N MET A 48 -2.37 11.13 -7.17
CA MET A 48 -2.84 10.67 -8.49
C MET A 48 -2.08 11.29 -9.67
N GLY A 49 -1.57 12.50 -9.45
CA GLY A 49 -0.83 13.34 -10.37
C GLY A 49 0.57 13.68 -9.90
N GLY A 50 1.20 12.77 -9.18
CA GLY A 50 2.46 13.04 -8.50
C GLY A 50 2.24 14.00 -7.31
N VAL A 51 3.16 14.94 -7.13
CA VAL A 51 3.11 15.92 -6.03
C VAL A 51 1.90 16.86 -6.15
N SER A 52 1.46 17.16 -7.36
CA SER A 52 0.33 18.08 -7.60
C SER A 52 -1.03 17.47 -7.24
N GLY A 53 -1.11 16.14 -7.10
CA GLY A 53 -2.37 15.43 -6.88
C GLY A 53 -3.33 15.54 -8.07
N GLY A 54 -4.54 14.98 -7.92
CA GLY A 54 -5.54 14.98 -8.99
C GLY A 54 -5.14 14.16 -10.23
N MET A 55 -5.94 14.21 -11.30
CA MET A 55 -5.72 13.36 -12.49
C MET A 55 -4.86 14.07 -13.54
N HIS A 56 -3.70 14.59 -13.14
CA HIS A 56 -2.82 15.36 -14.02
C HIS A 56 -1.37 14.97 -13.78
N ASN A 57 -0.56 14.79 -14.82
CA ASN A 57 0.87 14.53 -14.58
C ASN A 57 1.66 15.82 -14.32
N GLU A 58 2.94 15.66 -14.04
CA GLU A 58 3.92 16.73 -13.75
C GLU A 58 4.08 17.75 -14.90
N LEU A 59 3.56 17.43 -16.09
CA LEU A 59 3.55 18.29 -17.27
C LEU A 59 2.20 18.98 -17.49
N GLY A 60 1.26 18.86 -16.56
CA GLY A 60 -0.08 19.45 -16.63
C GLY A 60 -1.05 18.72 -17.55
N GLN A 61 -0.69 17.57 -18.11
CA GLN A 61 -1.59 16.81 -19.00
C GLN A 61 -2.73 16.21 -18.18
N ARG A 62 -3.97 16.42 -18.66
CA ARG A 62 -5.20 15.99 -17.95
C ARG A 62 -5.51 14.51 -18.18
N PHE A 63 -6.25 13.92 -17.25
CA PHE A 63 -6.70 12.51 -17.25
C PHE A 63 -5.56 11.50 -17.16
N GLN A 64 -4.45 11.88 -16.53
CA GLN A 64 -3.33 10.99 -16.27
C GLN A 64 -3.55 10.33 -14.90
N VAL A 65 -3.81 9.04 -14.92
CA VAL A 65 -3.99 8.23 -13.72
C VAL A 65 -3.57 6.80 -14.01
N CYS A 66 -2.74 6.21 -13.14
CA CYS A 66 -2.42 4.80 -13.26
C CYS A 66 -3.59 3.91 -12.81
N LYS A 67 -3.81 2.80 -13.52
CA LYS A 67 -4.90 1.85 -13.22
C LYS A 67 -4.87 1.35 -11.77
N LYS A 68 -3.67 1.06 -11.26
CA LYS A 68 -3.48 0.53 -9.90
C LYS A 68 -3.90 1.55 -8.84
N SER A 69 -3.75 2.84 -9.12
CA SER A 69 -4.28 3.88 -8.26
C SER A 69 -5.81 3.89 -8.21
N MET A 70 -6.48 3.76 -9.36
CA MET A 70 -7.94 3.65 -9.38
C MET A 70 -8.45 2.47 -8.56
N GLN A 71 -7.75 1.33 -8.63
CA GLN A 71 -8.08 0.15 -7.85
C GLN A 71 -7.91 0.39 -6.33
N ALA A 72 -6.79 0.99 -5.92
CA ALA A 72 -6.55 1.33 -4.52
C ALA A 72 -7.61 2.32 -3.98
N GLN A 73 -7.99 3.32 -4.79
CA GLN A 73 -9.01 4.28 -4.39
C GLN A 73 -10.39 3.66 -4.26
N ALA A 74 -10.74 2.75 -5.16
CA ALA A 74 -11.98 1.99 -5.08
C ALA A 74 -12.02 1.13 -3.80
N GLN A 75 -10.91 0.52 -3.42
CA GLN A 75 -10.83 -0.22 -2.15
C GLN A 75 -11.02 0.70 -0.93
N ASP A 76 -10.46 1.91 -0.95
CA ASP A 76 -10.60 2.88 0.13
C ASP A 76 -12.01 3.43 0.32
N MET A 77 -12.83 3.36 -0.72
CA MET A 77 -14.22 3.79 -0.69
C MET A 77 -15.16 2.72 -0.14
N GLN A 78 -14.70 1.47 0.00
CA GLN A 78 -15.50 0.41 0.60
C GLN A 78 -15.84 0.74 2.06
N ALA A 79 -17.00 0.24 2.51
CA ALA A 79 -17.40 0.35 3.89
C ALA A 79 -16.43 -0.40 4.82
N GLY A 80 -16.49 -0.08 6.11
CA GLY A 80 -15.78 -0.84 7.12
C GLY A 80 -16.33 -2.27 7.24
N ILE A 81 -15.46 -3.21 7.56
CA ILE A 81 -15.88 -4.57 7.94
C ILE A 81 -16.64 -4.47 9.27
N PRO A 82 -17.87 -4.99 9.39
CA PRO A 82 -18.65 -4.96 10.64
C PRO A 82 -17.92 -5.71 11.77
N ALA A 83 -18.11 -5.25 13.02
CA ALA A 83 -17.44 -5.85 14.17
C ALA A 83 -17.86 -7.33 14.37
N GLU A 84 -19.14 -7.62 14.13
CA GLU A 84 -19.75 -8.94 14.27
C GLU A 84 -19.09 -9.98 13.35
N PHE A 85 -18.46 -9.54 12.25
CA PHE A 85 -17.73 -10.44 11.37
C PHE A 85 -16.56 -11.11 12.08
N PHE A 86 -15.81 -10.36 12.89
CA PHE A 86 -14.64 -10.87 13.60
C PHE A 86 -15.00 -11.79 14.76
N GLU A 87 -16.17 -11.58 15.36
CA GLU A 87 -16.72 -12.44 16.41
C GLU A 87 -17.23 -13.77 15.86
N ASN A 88 -17.76 -13.78 14.63
CA ASN A 88 -18.37 -14.97 14.02
C ASN A 88 -17.45 -15.74 13.05
N THR A 89 -16.27 -15.19 12.71
CA THR A 89 -15.34 -15.82 11.77
C THR A 89 -14.05 -16.20 12.49
N SER A 90 -13.81 -17.50 12.59
CA SER A 90 -12.61 -18.01 13.24
C SER A 90 -11.34 -17.71 12.42
N ILE A 91 -10.18 -17.73 13.07
CA ILE A 91 -8.87 -17.61 12.39
C ILE A 91 -8.69 -18.74 11.37
N GLU A 92 -9.15 -19.95 11.68
CA GLU A 92 -9.08 -21.10 10.78
C GLU A 92 -9.94 -20.86 9.53
N ASP A 93 -11.13 -20.29 9.69
CA ASP A 93 -11.98 -19.96 8.55
C ASP A 93 -11.39 -18.82 7.74
N LEU A 94 -10.87 -17.77 8.38
CA LEU A 94 -10.16 -16.67 7.70
C LEU A 94 -8.98 -17.18 6.86
N ALA A 95 -8.25 -18.20 7.32
CA ALA A 95 -7.14 -18.79 6.59
C ALA A 95 -7.55 -19.46 5.26
N LYS A 96 -8.83 -19.81 5.08
CA LYS A 96 -9.37 -20.41 3.85
C LYS A 96 -9.67 -19.37 2.76
N PHE A 97 -9.72 -18.07 3.11
CA PHE A 97 -10.03 -17.00 2.17
C PHE A 97 -8.83 -16.70 1.27
N THR A 98 -9.10 -16.43 -0.01
CA THR A 98 -8.06 -15.91 -0.90
C THR A 98 -7.83 -14.42 -0.62
N GLY A 99 -6.68 -13.90 -1.04
CA GLY A 99 -6.40 -12.46 -0.93
C GLY A 99 -7.47 -11.58 -1.60
N ARG A 100 -8.07 -12.06 -2.69
CA ARG A 100 -9.19 -11.37 -3.34
C ARG A 100 -10.43 -11.32 -2.45
N ASP A 101 -10.74 -12.42 -1.77
CA ASP A 101 -11.92 -12.49 -0.93
C ASP A 101 -11.75 -11.51 0.24
N LEU A 102 -10.59 -11.52 0.89
CA LEU A 102 -10.22 -10.57 1.95
C LEU A 102 -10.31 -9.10 1.49
N GLU A 103 -9.78 -8.77 0.31
CA GLU A 103 -9.86 -7.41 -0.25
C GLU A 103 -11.30 -6.94 -0.53
N SER A 104 -12.23 -7.88 -0.72
CA SER A 104 -13.64 -7.60 -1.05
C SER A 104 -14.56 -7.48 0.17
N MET A 105 -14.08 -7.84 1.37
CA MET A 105 -14.86 -7.76 2.61
C MET A 105 -15.12 -6.33 3.08
N GLY A 106 -14.26 -5.39 2.69
CA GLY A 106 -14.31 -4.01 3.14
C GLY A 106 -13.00 -3.59 3.79
N ARG A 107 -13.05 -2.45 4.48
CA ARG A 107 -11.88 -1.87 5.16
C ARG A 107 -11.82 -2.30 6.61
N LEU A 108 -10.62 -2.66 7.06
CA LEU A 108 -10.34 -2.74 8.49
C LEU A 108 -10.31 -1.32 9.07
N ILE A 109 -11.27 -0.99 9.93
CA ILE A 109 -11.46 0.34 10.50
C ILE A 109 -11.36 0.38 12.03
N GLN A 110 -11.27 -0.79 12.67
CA GLN A 110 -11.15 -0.94 14.12
C GLN A 110 -9.91 -1.78 14.44
N PRO A 111 -9.20 -1.48 15.54
CA PRO A 111 -8.16 -2.35 16.06
C PRO A 111 -8.71 -3.73 16.42
N LEU A 112 -7.93 -4.77 16.14
CA LEU A 112 -8.24 -6.16 16.48
C LEU A 112 -7.16 -6.72 17.39
N TYR A 113 -7.58 -7.55 18.33
CA TYR A 113 -6.70 -8.28 19.23
C TYR A 113 -7.00 -9.77 19.17
N LEU A 114 -5.95 -10.57 19.08
CA LEU A 114 -6.03 -12.02 19.19
C LEU A 114 -5.29 -12.43 20.46
N ALA A 115 -6.03 -12.87 21.47
CA ALA A 115 -5.42 -13.39 22.69
C ALA A 115 -4.72 -14.72 22.42
N GLU A 116 -3.72 -15.05 23.25
CA GLU A 116 -3.06 -16.34 23.16
C GLU A 116 -4.07 -17.49 23.32
N GLY A 117 -4.02 -18.45 22.39
CA GLY A 117 -4.95 -19.59 22.35
C GLY A 117 -6.38 -19.26 21.86
N ALA A 118 -6.70 -17.99 21.57
CA ALA A 118 -8.03 -17.63 21.07
C ALA A 118 -8.21 -18.03 19.60
N THR A 119 -9.46 -18.34 19.24
CA THR A 119 -9.85 -18.75 17.88
C THR A 119 -10.47 -17.63 17.05
N HIS A 120 -10.77 -16.47 17.67
CA HIS A 120 -11.45 -15.33 17.05
C HIS A 120 -10.76 -14.03 17.41
N PHE A 121 -10.82 -13.04 16.52
CA PHE A 121 -10.37 -11.69 16.82
C PHE A 121 -11.39 -10.96 17.70
N GLN A 122 -10.88 -10.23 18.68
CA GLN A 122 -11.66 -9.31 19.50
C GLN A 122 -11.49 -7.90 18.94
N VAL A 123 -12.61 -7.22 18.69
CA VAL A 123 -12.58 -5.79 18.36
C VAL A 123 -12.31 -5.01 19.64
N ILE A 124 -11.25 -4.20 19.64
CA ILE A 124 -10.86 -3.38 20.79
C ILE A 124 -10.77 -1.90 20.38
N ASN A 125 -10.85 -1.00 21.35
CA ASN A 125 -10.64 0.42 21.07
C ASN A 125 -9.14 0.74 20.92
N TRP A 126 -8.84 1.94 20.42
CA TRP A 126 -7.46 2.39 20.21
C TRP A 126 -6.65 2.51 21.50
N GLN A 127 -7.28 2.90 22.62
CA GLN A 127 -6.58 3.04 23.90
C GLN A 127 -6.09 1.68 24.39
N ASP A 128 -6.94 0.65 24.35
CA ASP A 128 -6.58 -0.72 24.74
C ASP A 128 -5.50 -1.30 23.81
N ALA A 129 -5.58 -1.02 22.51
CA ALA A 129 -4.58 -1.47 21.54
C ALA A 129 -3.21 -0.84 21.84
N LEU A 130 -3.17 0.46 22.13
CA LEU A 130 -1.94 1.17 22.47
C LEU A 130 -1.38 0.73 23.83
N THR A 131 -2.22 0.53 24.85
CA THR A 131 -1.80 0.00 26.16
C THR A 131 -1.12 -1.37 25.99
N LYS A 132 -1.76 -2.30 25.28
CA LYS A 132 -1.18 -3.63 25.00
C LYS A 132 0.13 -3.55 24.22
N LEU A 133 0.21 -2.65 23.24
CA LEU A 133 1.44 -2.41 22.49
C LEU A 133 2.56 -1.93 23.41
N LEU A 134 2.28 -0.99 24.31
CA LEU A 134 3.27 -0.43 25.24
C LEU A 134 3.73 -1.46 26.27
N GLU A 135 2.83 -2.30 26.79
CA GLU A 135 3.19 -3.41 27.70
C GLU A 135 4.18 -4.36 27.04
N ASN A 136 3.90 -4.80 25.81
CA ASN A 136 4.81 -5.67 25.06
C ASN A 136 6.11 -4.96 24.68
N TRP A 137 6.03 -3.67 24.34
CA TRP A 137 7.20 -2.87 24.03
C TRP A 137 8.16 -2.76 25.23
N GLN A 138 7.64 -2.55 26.44
CA GLN A 138 8.44 -2.47 27.67
C GLN A 138 9.08 -3.80 28.05
N ALA A 139 8.44 -4.92 27.73
CA ALA A 139 8.98 -6.26 27.95
C ALA A 139 10.00 -6.69 26.88
N ALA A 140 10.02 -6.03 25.72
CA ALA A 140 10.93 -6.34 24.62
C ALA A 140 12.30 -5.68 24.81
N THR A 141 13.33 -6.23 24.14
CA THR A 141 14.66 -5.65 24.09
C THR A 141 14.99 -5.13 22.68
N PRO A 142 15.84 -4.09 22.54
CA PRO A 142 16.16 -3.54 21.22
C PRO A 142 16.81 -4.54 20.25
N ASP A 143 17.63 -5.46 20.75
CA ASP A 143 18.31 -6.51 19.96
C ASP A 143 17.32 -7.57 19.43
N ARG A 144 16.18 -7.77 20.10
CA ARG A 144 15.10 -8.67 19.70
C ARG A 144 13.99 -7.97 18.92
N SER A 145 14.15 -6.69 18.61
CA SER A 145 13.15 -5.88 17.90
C SER A 145 13.54 -5.69 16.44
N PHE A 146 12.55 -5.65 15.55
CA PHE A 146 12.71 -5.36 14.13
C PHE A 146 11.60 -4.44 13.64
N PHE A 147 11.97 -3.41 12.88
CA PHE A 147 11.07 -2.41 12.35
C PHE A 147 11.02 -2.51 10.83
N TYR A 148 9.81 -2.57 10.30
CA TYR A 148 9.57 -2.65 8.87
C TYR A 148 8.74 -1.47 8.39
N THR A 149 9.28 -0.70 7.44
CA THR A 149 8.55 0.40 6.80
C THR A 149 8.09 0.01 5.41
N SER A 150 6.93 0.52 5.01
CA SER A 150 6.41 0.31 3.66
C SER A 150 6.87 1.43 2.74
N GLY A 151 7.44 1.11 1.57
CA GLY A 151 7.72 2.10 0.51
C GLY A 151 6.45 2.70 -0.13
N ARG A 152 5.28 2.35 0.41
CA ARG A 152 3.96 2.87 0.06
C ARG A 152 3.49 3.94 1.05
N SER A 153 4.15 4.04 2.20
CA SER A 153 3.96 5.10 3.19
C SER A 153 4.76 6.34 2.80
N SER A 154 4.46 7.48 3.42
CA SER A 154 5.20 8.72 3.16
C SER A 154 6.63 8.65 3.71
N MET A 155 7.52 9.49 3.19
CA MET A 155 8.91 9.57 3.68
C MET A 155 8.97 10.05 5.13
N GLU A 156 8.05 10.93 5.54
CA GLU A 156 7.94 11.42 6.92
C GLU A 156 7.56 10.28 7.88
N ALA A 157 6.61 9.43 7.50
CA ALA A 157 6.25 8.26 8.31
C ALA A 157 7.44 7.29 8.46
N ALA A 158 8.17 7.04 7.36
CA ALA A 158 9.38 6.22 7.41
C ALA A 158 10.48 6.87 8.28
N PHE A 159 10.64 8.19 8.21
CA PHE A 159 11.57 8.96 9.02
C PHE A 159 11.23 8.88 10.52
N LEU A 160 9.96 8.97 10.90
CA LEU A 160 9.53 8.84 12.29
C LEU A 160 9.75 7.42 12.84
N VAL A 161 9.40 6.39 12.05
CA VAL A 161 9.61 4.98 12.47
C VAL A 161 11.09 4.68 12.67
N GLN A 162 11.96 5.12 11.75
CA GLN A 162 13.39 4.88 11.89
C GLN A 162 14.00 5.64 13.07
N LEU A 163 13.49 6.83 13.38
CA LEU A 163 13.95 7.63 14.52
C LEU A 163 13.55 6.95 15.83
N LEU A 164 12.30 6.47 15.92
CA LEU A 164 11.80 5.71 17.06
C LEU A 164 12.66 4.46 17.31
N ALA A 165 12.94 3.67 16.27
CA ALA A 165 13.76 2.46 16.38
C ALA A 165 15.19 2.75 16.86
N ARG A 166 15.81 3.81 16.31
CA ARG A 166 17.17 4.21 16.71
C ARG A 166 17.22 4.79 18.12
N GLN A 167 16.23 5.58 18.51
CA GLN A 167 16.09 6.08 19.88
C GLN A 167 15.82 4.95 20.88
N TRP A 168 15.10 3.90 20.45
CA TRP A 168 14.92 2.68 21.23
C TRP A 168 16.23 1.89 21.42
N GLY A 169 17.23 2.14 20.57
CA GLY A 169 18.56 1.51 20.68
C GLY A 169 18.82 0.41 19.67
N THR A 170 18.04 0.34 18.58
CA THR A 170 18.27 -0.66 17.52
C THR A 170 18.45 -0.04 16.14
N ASN A 171 19.29 -0.67 15.32
CA ASN A 171 19.43 -0.37 13.90
C ASN A 171 18.69 -1.38 13.00
N ASN A 172 17.91 -2.28 13.59
CA ASN A 172 17.13 -3.31 12.89
C ASN A 172 15.91 -2.68 12.20
N VAL A 173 16.15 -1.87 11.17
CA VAL A 173 15.13 -1.18 10.39
C VAL A 173 15.31 -1.51 8.92
N ASN A 174 14.27 -2.04 8.28
CA ASN A 174 14.28 -2.32 6.85
C ASN A 174 12.95 -1.94 6.20
N ASN A 175 12.88 -2.06 4.87
CA ASN A 175 11.69 -1.76 4.10
C ASN A 175 11.55 -2.70 2.90
N CYS A 176 10.48 -2.53 2.12
CA CYS A 176 10.23 -3.34 0.93
C CYS A 176 11.30 -3.20 -0.18
N SER A 177 12.02 -2.07 -0.26
CA SER A 177 13.02 -1.87 -1.31
C SER A 177 14.30 -2.65 -1.07
N TYR A 178 14.56 -3.09 0.17
CA TYR A 178 15.69 -3.96 0.47
C TYR A 178 15.69 -5.23 -0.40
N TYR A 179 14.54 -5.88 -0.55
CA TYR A 179 14.47 -7.10 -1.38
C TYR A 179 14.42 -6.80 -2.89
N CYS A 180 13.80 -5.68 -3.29
CA CYS A 180 13.54 -5.39 -4.70
C CYS A 180 14.66 -4.59 -5.40
N HIS A 181 15.41 -3.76 -4.67
CA HIS A 181 16.30 -2.76 -5.25
C HIS A 181 17.72 -2.77 -4.68
N GLN A 182 18.01 -3.56 -3.63
CA GLN A 182 19.34 -3.56 -3.01
C GLN A 182 20.44 -3.99 -3.96
N ALA A 183 20.21 -5.04 -4.76
CA ALA A 183 21.18 -5.51 -5.75
C ALA A 183 21.52 -4.43 -6.79
N SER A 184 20.49 -3.73 -7.31
CA SER A 184 20.68 -2.62 -8.25
C SER A 184 21.44 -1.46 -7.61
N GLY A 185 21.12 -1.13 -6.36
CA GLY A 185 21.82 -0.07 -5.61
C GLY A 185 23.32 -0.34 -5.48
N VAL A 186 23.69 -1.59 -5.17
CA VAL A 186 25.11 -2.01 -5.10
C VAL A 186 25.79 -1.91 -6.47
N GLY A 187 25.18 -2.47 -7.52
CA GLY A 187 25.77 -2.47 -8.86
C GLY A 187 25.94 -1.05 -9.44
N LEU A 188 24.94 -0.18 -9.25
CA LEU A 188 25.02 1.21 -9.69
C LEU A 188 26.05 2.01 -8.88
N ALA A 189 26.12 1.81 -7.55
CA ALA A 189 27.10 2.49 -6.73
C ALA A 189 28.54 2.13 -7.14
N GLN A 190 28.81 0.85 -7.45
CA GLN A 190 30.12 0.40 -7.92
C GLN A 190 30.47 0.94 -9.32
N SER A 191 29.48 1.06 -10.20
CA SER A 191 29.71 1.42 -11.61
C SER A 191 29.71 2.94 -11.85
N LEU A 192 28.85 3.67 -11.13
CA LEU A 192 28.52 5.07 -11.40
C LEU A 192 28.66 5.97 -10.15
N GLY A 193 29.00 5.42 -9.00
CA GLY A 193 29.15 6.16 -7.73
C GLY A 193 27.84 6.52 -7.02
N GLY A 194 26.68 6.19 -7.60
CA GLY A 194 25.35 6.46 -7.01
C GLY A 194 24.43 5.24 -7.07
N GLY A 195 23.55 5.08 -6.07
CA GLY A 195 22.63 3.94 -5.96
C GLY A 195 21.21 4.18 -6.47
N THR A 196 20.99 5.24 -7.26
CA THR A 196 19.65 5.67 -7.72
C THR A 196 19.60 5.79 -9.25
N SER A 197 18.40 6.00 -9.80
CA SER A 197 18.20 6.23 -11.24
C SER A 197 19.03 7.41 -11.72
N THR A 198 19.70 7.24 -12.87
CA THR A 198 20.47 8.30 -13.55
C THR A 198 19.65 9.04 -14.60
N VAL A 199 18.43 8.58 -14.87
CA VAL A 199 17.53 9.13 -15.88
C VAL A 199 16.18 9.49 -15.28
N SER A 200 15.51 10.44 -15.93
CA SER A 200 14.15 10.88 -15.64
C SER A 200 13.17 10.39 -16.71
N LEU A 201 11.87 10.54 -16.45
CA LEU A 201 10.84 10.21 -17.43
C LEU A 201 10.94 11.06 -18.72
N GLU A 202 11.46 12.29 -18.62
CA GLU A 202 11.63 13.17 -19.78
C GLU A 202 12.74 12.68 -20.71
N ASP A 203 13.78 12.03 -20.17
CA ASP A 203 14.87 11.49 -20.97
C ASP A 203 14.39 10.35 -21.88
N VAL A 204 13.39 9.58 -21.45
CA VAL A 204 12.76 8.51 -22.25
C VAL A 204 12.16 9.06 -23.55
N ARG A 205 11.67 10.31 -23.56
CA ARG A 205 11.08 10.92 -24.78
C ARG A 205 12.12 11.34 -25.81
N LYS A 206 13.34 11.56 -25.35
CA LYS A 206 14.48 11.93 -26.18
C LYS A 206 15.24 10.69 -26.67
N ALA A 207 14.91 9.51 -26.15
CA ALA A 207 15.58 8.28 -26.50
C ALA A 207 15.16 7.81 -27.90
N ASP A 208 16.16 7.52 -28.74
CA ASP A 208 15.92 6.89 -30.04
C ASP A 208 15.46 5.43 -29.92
N LEU A 209 15.77 4.78 -28.78
CA LEU A 209 15.44 3.38 -28.49
C LEU A 209 15.25 3.14 -26.98
N VAL A 210 14.26 2.31 -26.62
CA VAL A 210 14.01 1.78 -25.27
C VAL A 210 14.10 0.26 -25.31
N VAL A 211 14.93 -0.35 -24.45
CA VAL A 211 15.19 -1.79 -24.36
C VAL A 211 14.48 -2.43 -23.18
#